data_AF-A0A6A8MKB3-F1
#
_entry.id   AF-A0A6A8MKB3-F1
#
_cell.length_a   1.000
_cell.length_b   1.000
_cell.length_c   1.000
_cell.angle_alpha   90.00
_cell.angle_beta   90.00
_cell.angle_gamma   90.00
#
_symmetry.space_group_name_H-M   'P 1'
#
loop_
_entity.id
_entity.type
_entity.pdbx_description
1 polymer ?
#
loop_
_entity_poly.entity_id
_entity_poly.type
_entity_poly.pdbx_seq_one_letter_code
_entity_poly.pdbx_strand_id
1 'polypeptide(L)'
;KLDSKLDSKLNYMIIITKWFSILIFISIMIDFIQQQFGIITIAPTSENNLIQFLYVSISPLVEEFGFRIILIGLPLFAFYSHKLSVKHFFNSLWNPNCNLVIYNLRKTMVLIILVGIFFGLAHIMSGESWSEGKFAQATASGIILGWLYVRFGIIVSILVHWGTNYFIFSYANFISQINGITIENVFSSSLMNSIEILFLVSGVFSVILLLITYFNSKNNAKLPIQ
;
A
#
# COMPACT_ATOMS: atom_id res chain seq x y z
N LYS A 1 8.75 -27.09 -7.21
CA LYS A 1 10.10 -26.60 -6.79
C LYS A 1 10.68 -25.62 -7.83
N LEU A 2 9.83 -24.73 -8.37
CA LEU A 2 10.20 -23.52 -9.10
C LEU A 2 9.55 -22.40 -8.28
N ASP A 3 10.36 -21.45 -7.81
CA ASP A 3 10.01 -20.12 -7.22
C ASP A 3 10.85 -19.75 -5.99
N SER A 4 11.68 -20.65 -5.45
CA SER A 4 12.59 -20.34 -4.34
C SER A 4 14.00 -19.91 -4.77
N LYS A 5 14.20 -19.53 -6.05
CA LYS A 5 15.51 -19.15 -6.60
C LYS A 5 15.51 -17.77 -7.26
N LEU A 6 14.64 -16.88 -6.77
CA LEU A 6 14.74 -15.44 -6.97
C LEU A 6 15.14 -14.74 -5.65
N ASP A 7 15.86 -15.47 -4.79
CA ASP A 7 15.92 -15.24 -3.34
C ASP A 7 17.24 -14.59 -2.85
N SER A 8 17.99 -13.90 -3.71
CA SER A 8 19.23 -13.22 -3.26
C SER A 8 19.50 -11.82 -3.86
N LYS A 9 18.53 -11.19 -4.52
CA LYS A 9 18.74 -9.88 -5.18
C LYS A 9 17.54 -8.91 -5.15
N LEU A 10 16.61 -9.07 -4.21
CA LEU A 10 15.51 -8.12 -4.05
C LEU A 10 15.96 -6.95 -3.18
N ASN A 11 16.25 -5.81 -3.81
CA ASN A 11 16.52 -4.57 -3.10
C ASN A 11 15.20 -4.04 -2.53
N TYR A 12 15.04 -4.07 -1.21
CA TYR A 12 13.87 -3.57 -0.50
C TYR A 12 13.53 -2.13 -0.89
N MET A 13 14.54 -1.28 -1.10
CA MET A 13 14.32 0.10 -1.53
C MET A 13 13.63 0.16 -2.89
N ILE A 14 14.08 -0.65 -3.86
CA ILE A 14 13.46 -0.73 -5.20
C ILE A 14 12.02 -1.25 -5.10
N ILE A 15 11.75 -2.22 -4.21
CA ILE A 15 10.39 -2.72 -4.00
C ILE A 15 9.50 -1.62 -3.44
N ILE A 16 9.95 -0.95 -2.38
CA ILE A 16 9.19 0.10 -1.70
C ILE A 16 8.90 1.24 -2.66
N THR A 17 9.91 1.79 -3.35
CA THR A 17 9.72 2.91 -4.27
C THR A 17 8.81 2.55 -5.44
N LYS A 18 9.00 1.36 -6.04
CA LYS A 18 8.14 0.88 -7.13
C LYS A 18 6.67 0.78 -6.70
N TRP A 19 6.41 0.14 -5.57
CA TRP A 19 5.03 -0.07 -5.11
C TRP A 19 4.39 1.20 -4.55
N PHE A 20 5.18 2.08 -3.94
CA PHE A 20 4.75 3.43 -3.59
C PHE A 20 4.26 4.18 -4.83
N SER A 21 5.05 4.24 -5.90
CA SER A 21 4.64 4.90 -7.15
C SER A 21 3.41 4.26 -7.79
N ILE A 22 3.29 2.93 -7.78
CA ILE A 22 2.10 2.21 -8.29
C ILE A 22 0.86 2.58 -7.47
N LEU A 23 0.97 2.62 -6.14
CA LEU A 23 -0.15 2.92 -5.26
C LEU A 23 -0.64 4.36 -5.50
N ILE A 24 0.28 5.34 -5.57
CA ILE A 24 -0.07 6.73 -5.89
C ILE A 24 -0.74 6.85 -7.25
N PHE A 25 -0.19 6.20 -8.28
CA PHE A 25 -0.77 6.20 -9.61
C PHE A 25 -2.20 5.64 -9.62
N ILE A 26 -2.43 4.50 -8.97
CA ILE A 26 -3.77 3.90 -8.85
C ILE A 26 -4.71 4.83 -8.08
N SER A 27 -4.25 5.45 -7.00
CA SER A 27 -5.06 6.38 -6.21
C SER A 27 -5.52 7.58 -7.04
N ILE A 28 -4.63 8.21 -7.79
CA ILE A 28 -4.94 9.35 -8.65
C ILE A 28 -5.86 8.94 -9.80
N MET A 29 -5.61 7.78 -10.41
CA MET A 29 -6.47 7.27 -11.48
C MET A 29 -7.90 7.00 -10.98
N ILE A 30 -8.04 6.43 -9.78
CA ILE A 30 -9.35 6.23 -9.14
C ILE A 30 -10.02 7.57 -8.87
N ASP A 31 -9.30 8.54 -8.28
CA ASP A 31 -9.85 9.88 -8.00
C ASP A 31 -10.34 10.57 -9.28
N PHE A 32 -9.52 10.55 -10.33
CA PHE A 32 -9.85 11.12 -11.63
C PHE A 32 -11.13 10.51 -12.22
N ILE A 33 -11.29 9.19 -12.14
CA ILE A 33 -12.51 8.51 -12.61
C ILE A 33 -13.70 8.89 -11.72
N GLN A 34 -13.55 8.88 -10.39
CA GLN A 34 -14.62 9.21 -9.45
C GLN A 34 -15.15 10.64 -9.62
N GLN A 35 -14.26 11.62 -9.86
CA GLN A 35 -14.63 13.00 -10.10
C GLN A 35 -15.52 13.16 -11.34
N GLN A 36 -15.35 12.33 -12.38
CA GLN A 36 -16.24 12.34 -13.56
C GLN A 36 -17.69 11.95 -13.23
N PHE A 37 -17.88 11.22 -12.13
CA PHE A 37 -19.20 10.84 -11.61
C PHE A 37 -19.66 11.73 -10.45
N GLY A 38 -18.95 12.83 -10.17
CA GLY A 38 -19.28 13.75 -9.07
C GLY A 38 -18.96 13.21 -7.68
N ILE A 39 -18.19 12.12 -7.58
CA ILE A 39 -17.76 11.54 -6.30
C ILE A 39 -16.44 12.20 -5.91
N ILE A 40 -16.46 13.00 -4.85
CA ILE A 40 -15.31 13.79 -4.41
C ILE A 40 -14.70 13.16 -3.15
N THR A 41 -13.37 13.03 -3.13
CA THR A 41 -12.61 12.61 -1.95
C THR A 41 -12.29 13.82 -1.07
N ILE A 42 -12.87 13.89 0.12
CA ILE A 42 -12.69 14.98 1.07
C ILE A 42 -12.04 14.41 2.33
N ALA A 43 -10.94 15.03 2.75
CA ALA A 43 -10.22 14.67 3.96
C ALA A 43 -10.97 15.13 5.21
N PRO A 44 -10.82 14.43 6.35
CA PRO A 44 -11.34 14.90 7.62
C PRO A 44 -10.71 16.25 8.00
N THR A 45 -11.52 17.15 8.55
CA THR A 45 -11.08 18.46 9.02
C THR A 45 -10.28 18.32 10.31
N SER A 46 -9.13 18.99 10.41
CA SER A 46 -8.36 19.10 11.66
C SER A 46 -8.22 20.56 12.05
N GLU A 47 -8.51 20.88 13.31
CA GLU A 47 -8.30 22.23 13.86
C GLU A 47 -6.82 22.61 13.96
N ASN A 48 -5.92 21.62 13.99
CA ASN A 48 -4.50 21.82 14.22
C ASN A 48 -3.65 21.01 13.24
N ASN A 49 -2.84 21.71 12.43
CA ASN A 49 -1.99 21.12 11.41
C ASN A 49 -0.90 20.20 11.99
N LEU A 50 -0.36 20.50 13.17
CA LEU A 50 0.66 19.67 13.83
C LEU A 50 0.06 18.37 14.35
N ILE A 51 -1.15 18.46 14.93
CA ILE A 51 -1.89 17.29 15.40
C ILE A 51 -2.30 16.41 14.21
N GLN A 52 -2.79 17.01 13.12
CA GLN A 52 -3.10 16.29 11.88
C GLN A 52 -1.85 15.57 11.36
N PHE A 53 -0.73 16.29 11.26
CA PHE A 53 0.53 15.72 10.80
C PHE A 53 0.98 14.55 11.67
N LEU A 54 0.87 14.66 13.00
CA LEU A 54 1.17 13.57 13.92
C LEU A 54 0.27 12.35 13.69
N TYR A 55 -1.04 12.55 13.55
CA TYR A 55 -1.99 11.46 13.33
C TYR A 55 -1.74 10.74 12.01
N VAL A 56 -1.59 11.46 10.89
CA VAL A 56 -1.29 10.83 9.59
C VAL A 56 0.09 10.16 9.58
N SER A 57 1.02 10.60 10.44
CA SER A 57 2.33 9.97 10.59
C SER A 57 2.28 8.63 11.33
N ILE A 58 1.42 8.52 12.35
CA ILE A 58 1.29 7.33 13.21
C ILE A 58 0.25 6.34 12.68
N SER A 59 -0.79 6.82 11.98
CA SER A 59 -1.89 5.99 11.45
C SER A 59 -1.39 4.76 10.69
N PRO A 60 -0.39 4.85 9.78
CA PRO A 60 0.10 3.69 9.06
C PRO A 60 0.61 2.59 9.99
N LEU A 61 1.25 2.92 11.11
CA LEU A 61 1.73 1.90 12.05
C LEU A 61 0.58 1.15 12.71
N VAL A 62 -0.44 1.88 13.15
CA VAL A 62 -1.63 1.33 13.82
C VAL A 62 -2.46 0.50 12.86
N GLU A 63 -2.70 1.03 11.66
CA GLU A 63 -3.48 0.39 10.62
C GLU A 63 -2.79 -0.85 10.03
N GLU A 64 -1.46 -0.81 9.85
CA GLU A 64 -0.72 -1.99 9.41
C GLU A 64 -0.73 -3.08 10.50
N PHE A 65 -0.62 -2.71 11.78
CA PHE A 65 -0.76 -3.67 12.87
C PHE A 65 -2.15 -4.33 12.86
N GLY A 66 -3.23 -3.54 12.83
CA GLY A 66 -4.60 -4.06 12.83
C GLY A 66 -4.92 -4.89 11.59
N PHE A 67 -4.74 -4.34 10.40
CA PHE A 67 -5.19 -5.01 9.18
C PHE A 67 -4.21 -6.08 8.68
N ARG A 68 -2.90 -5.92 8.89
CA ARG A 68 -1.92 -6.88 8.32
C ARG A 68 -1.58 -7.93 9.35
N ILE A 69 -1.19 -7.56 10.57
CA ILE A 69 -0.83 -8.57 11.57
C ILE A 69 -2.07 -9.31 12.07
N ILE A 70 -3.11 -8.60 12.52
CA ILE A 70 -4.29 -9.25 13.12
C ILE A 70 -5.18 -9.88 12.03
N LEU A 71 -5.61 -9.10 11.03
CA LEU A 71 -6.63 -9.57 10.08
C LEU A 71 -6.10 -10.42 8.91
N ILE A 72 -4.79 -10.37 8.61
CA ILE A 72 -4.18 -11.22 7.56
C ILE A 72 -3.21 -12.22 8.19
N GLY A 73 -2.28 -11.77 9.01
CA GLY A 73 -1.19 -12.57 9.58
C GLY A 73 -1.67 -13.71 10.46
N LEU A 74 -2.57 -13.43 11.41
CA LEU A 74 -3.13 -14.48 12.29
C LEU A 74 -3.92 -15.53 11.49
N PRO A 75 -4.86 -15.17 10.57
CA PRO A 75 -5.51 -16.16 9.73
C PRO A 75 -4.53 -16.96 8.86
N LEU A 76 -3.51 -16.33 8.26
CA LEU A 76 -2.51 -17.06 7.48
C LEU A 76 -1.71 -18.05 8.34
N PHE A 77 -1.32 -17.65 9.55
CA PHE A 77 -0.68 -18.56 10.50
C PHE A 77 -1.60 -19.73 10.84
N ALA A 78 -2.88 -19.47 11.13
CA ALA A 78 -3.86 -20.52 11.43
C ALA A 78 -4.10 -21.47 10.24
N PHE A 79 -4.04 -20.97 9.01
CA PHE A 79 -4.25 -21.77 7.80
C PHE A 79 -3.04 -22.61 7.38
N TYR A 80 -1.82 -22.11 7.59
CA TYR A 80 -0.62 -22.63 6.95
C TYR A 80 0.51 -23.00 7.93
N SER A 81 0.38 -22.71 9.22
CA SER A 81 1.38 -23.13 10.19
C SER A 81 1.18 -24.59 10.60
N HIS A 82 2.26 -25.35 10.55
CA HIS A 82 2.33 -26.72 11.04
C HIS A 82 3.18 -26.84 12.32
N LYS A 83 3.59 -25.71 12.92
CA LYS A 83 4.51 -25.65 14.06
C LYS A 83 3.98 -24.71 15.14
N LEU A 84 3.85 -25.20 16.37
CA LEU A 84 3.33 -24.44 17.52
C LEU A 84 4.41 -23.69 18.32
N SER A 85 5.51 -23.29 17.67
CA SER A 85 6.57 -22.54 18.35
C SER A 85 6.25 -21.04 18.43
N VAL A 86 6.40 -20.44 19.61
CA VAL A 86 6.23 -18.99 19.83
C VAL A 86 7.14 -18.16 18.91
N LYS A 87 8.39 -18.59 18.73
CA LYS A 87 9.32 -17.93 17.80
C LYS A 87 8.81 -18.01 16.36
N HIS A 88 8.30 -19.17 15.96
CA HIS A 88 7.75 -19.36 14.63
C HIS A 88 6.48 -18.54 14.40
N PHE A 89 5.63 -18.39 15.43
CA PHE A 89 4.46 -17.54 15.41
C PHE A 89 4.84 -16.08 15.09
N PHE A 90 5.69 -15.46 15.90
CA PHE A 90 6.09 -14.07 15.67
C PHE A 90 6.85 -13.88 14.34
N ASN A 91 7.71 -14.82 13.97
CA ASN A 91 8.40 -14.75 12.67
C ASN A 91 7.42 -14.83 11.49
N SER A 92 6.38 -15.66 11.59
CA SER A 92 5.33 -15.78 10.57
C SER A 92 4.50 -14.50 10.45
N LEU A 93 4.20 -13.84 11.57
CA LEU A 93 3.53 -12.54 11.55
C LEU A 93 4.43 -11.44 10.99
N TRP A 94 5.73 -11.49 11.24
CA TRP A 94 6.69 -10.51 10.74
C TRP A 94 6.89 -10.61 9.22
N ASN A 95 7.04 -11.83 8.70
CA ASN A 95 7.18 -12.09 7.29
C ASN A 95 6.54 -13.45 6.93
N PRO A 96 5.28 -13.45 6.44
CA PRO A 96 4.56 -14.66 6.10
C PRO A 96 5.26 -15.50 5.02
N ASN A 97 5.72 -14.90 3.91
CA ASN A 97 6.31 -15.64 2.80
C ASN A 97 7.62 -16.37 3.16
N CYS A 98 8.43 -15.84 4.06
CA CYS A 98 9.67 -16.49 4.48
C CYS A 98 9.46 -17.61 5.51
N ASN A 99 8.32 -17.63 6.22
CA ASN A 99 8.11 -18.51 7.36
C ASN A 99 6.94 -19.49 7.18
N LEU A 100 5.96 -19.18 6.33
CA LEU A 100 4.80 -20.04 6.05
C LEU A 100 4.90 -20.62 4.64
N VAL A 101 4.57 -21.90 4.51
CA VAL A 101 4.46 -22.56 3.20
C VAL A 101 3.04 -22.36 2.67
N ILE A 102 2.83 -21.24 1.97
CA ILE A 102 1.52 -20.89 1.40
C ILE A 102 1.31 -21.69 0.11
N TYR A 103 0.58 -22.81 0.19
CA TYR A 103 0.28 -23.66 -0.97
C TYR A 103 -0.98 -23.25 -1.74
N ASN A 104 -1.93 -22.55 -1.09
CA ASN A 104 -3.19 -22.13 -1.71
C ASN A 104 -3.24 -20.60 -1.87
N LEU A 105 -2.69 -20.11 -2.97
CA LEU A 105 -2.69 -18.67 -3.29
C LEU A 105 -4.11 -18.11 -3.45
N ARG A 106 -5.07 -18.88 -3.97
CA ARG A 106 -6.45 -18.42 -4.14
C ARG A 106 -7.09 -18.07 -2.79
N LYS A 107 -6.96 -18.95 -1.80
CA LYS A 107 -7.47 -18.71 -0.43
C LYS A 107 -6.83 -17.46 0.19
N THR A 108 -5.52 -17.30 0.01
CA THR A 108 -4.80 -16.11 0.48
C THR A 108 -5.25 -14.82 -0.21
N MET A 109 -5.46 -14.84 -1.52
CA MET A 109 -5.96 -13.67 -2.26
C MET A 109 -7.38 -13.29 -1.86
N VAL A 110 -8.27 -14.26 -1.64
CA VAL A 110 -9.63 -13.98 -1.15
C VAL A 110 -9.57 -13.29 0.21
N LEU A 111 -8.72 -13.76 1.13
CA LEU A 111 -8.52 -13.10 2.42
C LEU A 111 -8.03 -11.66 2.26
N ILE A 112 -7.00 -11.42 1.42
CA ILE A 112 -6.46 -10.08 1.16
C ILE A 112 -7.55 -9.15 0.60
N ILE A 113 -8.36 -9.63 -0.36
CA ILE A 113 -9.43 -8.84 -0.96
C ILE A 113 -10.50 -8.47 0.07
N LEU A 114 -10.95 -9.43 0.88
CA LEU A 114 -11.95 -9.19 1.92
C LEU A 114 -11.44 -8.17 2.96
N VAL A 115 -10.20 -8.33 3.43
CA VAL A 115 -9.59 -7.39 4.38
C VAL A 115 -9.36 -6.02 3.73
N GLY A 116 -9.00 -5.97 2.45
CA GLY A 116 -8.85 -4.72 1.70
C GLY A 116 -10.18 -3.95 1.57
N ILE A 117 -11.29 -4.64 1.29
CA ILE A 117 -12.62 -4.01 1.29
C ILE A 117 -12.96 -3.49 2.68
N PHE A 118 -12.69 -4.27 3.73
CA PHE A 118 -12.91 -3.83 5.11
C PHE A 118 -12.05 -2.62 5.49
N PHE A 119 -10.81 -2.55 4.98
CA PHE A 119 -9.93 -1.39 5.13
C PHE A 119 -10.53 -0.15 4.47
N GLY A 120 -11.11 -0.28 3.27
CA GLY A 120 -11.85 0.79 2.62
C GLY A 120 -13.07 1.25 3.40
N LEU A 121 -13.87 0.32 3.93
CA LEU A 121 -15.02 0.64 4.78
C LEU A 121 -14.61 1.39 6.05
N ALA A 122 -13.53 0.98 6.70
CA ALA A 122 -13.03 1.64 7.91
C ALA A 122 -12.65 3.11 7.68
N HIS A 123 -12.26 3.49 6.46
CA HIS A 123 -11.92 4.88 6.12
C HIS A 123 -13.13 5.80 5.96
N ILE A 124 -14.32 5.24 5.73
CA ILE A 124 -15.56 6.00 5.55
C ILE A 124 -16.54 5.87 6.73
N MET A 125 -16.31 4.92 7.64
CA MET A 125 -17.19 4.63 8.79
C MET A 125 -16.60 5.02 10.15
N SER A 126 -15.33 5.43 10.21
CA SER A 126 -14.67 5.85 11.45
C SER A 126 -15.16 7.23 11.94
N GLY A 127 -14.94 7.56 13.22
CA GLY A 127 -15.46 8.81 13.80
C GLY A 127 -14.97 10.10 13.12
N GLU A 128 -13.74 10.10 12.59
CA GLU A 128 -13.17 11.16 11.75
C GLU A 128 -12.98 10.63 10.32
N SER A 129 -14.07 10.15 9.72
CA SER A 129 -14.05 9.51 8.40
C SER A 129 -13.77 10.48 7.28
N TRP A 130 -13.13 9.95 6.23
CA TRP A 130 -13.12 10.58 4.91
C TRP A 130 -14.52 10.54 4.28
N SER A 131 -14.74 11.34 3.23
CA SER A 131 -15.93 11.18 2.40
C SER A 131 -16.00 9.81 1.72
N GLU A 132 -17.17 9.44 1.23
CA GLU A 132 -17.43 8.19 0.50
C GLU A 132 -16.47 8.00 -0.70
N GLY A 133 -15.99 9.09 -1.30
CA GLY A 133 -14.99 9.05 -2.38
C GLY A 133 -13.72 8.28 -2.01
N LYS A 134 -13.34 8.26 -0.73
CA LYS A 134 -12.13 7.55 -0.27
C LYS A 134 -12.25 6.03 -0.35
N PHE A 135 -13.46 5.48 -0.35
CA PHE A 135 -13.70 4.03 -0.26
C PHE A 135 -12.92 3.23 -1.31
N ALA A 136 -13.00 3.64 -2.58
CA ALA A 136 -12.36 2.93 -3.69
C ALA A 136 -10.83 2.98 -3.60
N GLN A 137 -10.27 4.16 -3.32
CA GLN A 137 -8.84 4.36 -3.14
C GLN A 137 -8.30 3.54 -1.97
N ALA A 138 -8.96 3.62 -0.81
CA ALA A 138 -8.58 2.89 0.39
C ALA A 138 -8.72 1.38 0.19
N THR A 139 -9.77 0.90 -0.47
CA THR A 139 -9.90 -0.52 -0.81
C THR A 139 -8.75 -1.00 -1.68
N ALA A 140 -8.43 -0.26 -2.75
CA ALA A 140 -7.32 -0.61 -3.64
C ALA A 140 -5.96 -0.61 -2.90
N SER A 141 -5.69 0.40 -2.08
CA SER A 141 -4.45 0.46 -1.28
C SER A 141 -4.38 -0.68 -0.26
N GLY A 142 -5.49 -1.00 0.42
CA GLY A 142 -5.59 -2.11 1.37
C GLY A 142 -5.27 -3.46 0.73
N ILE A 143 -5.75 -3.72 -0.49
CA ILE A 143 -5.42 -4.93 -1.25
C ILE A 143 -3.94 -4.97 -1.62
N ILE A 144 -3.39 -3.87 -2.14
CA ILE A 144 -1.97 -3.78 -2.53
C ILE A 144 -1.07 -4.01 -1.31
N LEU A 145 -1.32 -3.30 -0.22
CA LEU A 145 -0.55 -3.39 1.02
C LEU A 145 -0.69 -4.79 1.65
N GLY A 146 -1.88 -5.38 1.64
CA GLY A 146 -2.08 -6.77 2.06
C GLY A 146 -1.24 -7.76 1.26
N TRP A 147 -1.15 -7.58 -0.06
CA TRP A 147 -0.26 -8.37 -0.92
C TRP A 147 1.23 -8.15 -0.58
N LEU A 148 1.64 -6.90 -0.36
CA LEU A 148 3.02 -6.58 0.03
C LEU A 148 3.40 -7.19 1.37
N TYR A 149 2.50 -7.14 2.35
CA TYR A 149 2.68 -7.78 3.64
C TYR A 149 2.93 -9.28 3.49
N VAL A 150 2.06 -9.98 2.74
CA VAL A 150 2.21 -11.41 2.54
C VAL A 150 3.52 -11.74 1.84
N ARG A 151 3.91 -10.99 0.81
CA ARG A 151 5.06 -11.32 -0.04
C ARG A 151 6.41 -10.86 0.52
N PHE A 152 6.47 -9.70 1.16
CA PHE A 152 7.71 -9.02 1.55
C PHE A 152 7.78 -8.71 3.06
N GLY A 153 6.72 -8.95 3.82
CA GLY A 153 6.66 -8.74 5.27
C GLY A 153 6.17 -7.36 5.69
N ILE A 154 6.03 -7.20 7.01
CA ILE A 154 5.37 -6.03 7.61
C ILE A 154 6.11 -4.71 7.35
N ILE A 155 7.44 -4.73 7.34
CA ILE A 155 8.25 -3.52 7.14
C ILE A 155 8.01 -2.90 5.77
N VAL A 156 7.89 -3.71 4.70
CA VAL A 156 7.62 -3.19 3.36
C VAL A 156 6.23 -2.57 3.27
N SER A 157 5.23 -3.25 3.85
CA SER A 157 3.86 -2.73 3.90
C SER A 157 3.80 -1.39 4.64
N ILE A 158 4.43 -1.32 5.82
CA ILE A 158 4.54 -0.08 6.61
C ILE A 158 5.22 1.02 5.81
N LEU A 159 6.38 0.78 5.20
CA LEU A 159 7.13 1.85 4.54
C LEU A 159 6.40 2.38 3.29
N VAL A 160 5.71 1.52 2.54
CA VAL A 160 4.89 1.96 1.41
C VAL A 160 3.70 2.79 1.89
N HIS A 161 2.97 2.35 2.91
CA HIS A 161 1.84 3.08 3.47
C HIS A 161 2.26 4.37 4.19
N TRP A 162 3.38 4.35 4.89
CA TRP A 162 3.94 5.52 5.53
C TRP A 162 4.35 6.57 4.49
N GLY A 163 4.89 6.14 3.34
CA GLY A 163 5.14 7.01 2.21
C GLY A 163 3.88 7.74 1.72
N THR A 164 2.72 7.06 1.64
CA THR A 164 1.49 7.68 1.13
C THR A 164 0.86 8.67 2.11
N ASN A 165 1.29 8.68 3.38
CA ASN A 165 0.82 9.61 4.39
C ASN A 165 1.94 10.58 4.80
N TYR A 166 2.89 10.12 5.62
CA TYR A 166 3.95 10.94 6.18
C TYR A 166 4.75 11.70 5.12
N PHE A 167 5.21 11.03 4.06
CA PHE A 167 6.07 11.68 3.07
C PHE A 167 5.33 12.78 2.31
N ILE A 168 4.08 12.52 1.88
CA ILE A 168 3.24 13.52 1.19
C ILE A 168 2.94 14.70 2.10
N PHE A 169 2.51 14.44 3.34
CA PHE A 169 2.18 15.51 4.28
C PHE A 169 3.42 16.28 4.77
N SER A 170 4.59 15.65 4.84
CA SER A 170 5.84 16.35 5.15
C SER A 170 6.17 17.38 4.08
N TYR A 171 6.02 16.99 2.81
CA TYR A 171 6.22 17.91 1.69
C TYR A 171 5.14 19.01 1.66
N ALA A 172 3.88 18.67 1.91
CA ALA A 172 2.81 19.65 1.96
C ALA A 172 3.04 20.71 3.07
N ASN A 173 3.45 20.27 4.27
CA ASN A 173 3.79 21.17 5.38
C ASN A 173 4.99 22.05 5.05
N PHE A 174 6.02 21.51 4.40
CA PHE A 174 7.18 22.28 3.96
C PHE A 174 6.80 23.40 2.97
N ILE A 175 5.98 23.09 1.96
CA ILE A 175 5.49 24.09 1.00
C ILE A 175 4.63 25.14 1.69
N SER A 176 3.73 24.72 2.59
CA SER A 176 2.87 25.61 3.36
C SER A 176 3.69 26.66 4.12
N GLN A 177 4.75 26.22 4.82
CA GLN A 177 5.61 27.10 5.60
C GLN A 177 6.42 28.07 4.74
N ILE A 178 6.97 27.61 3.62
CA ILE A 178 7.79 28.47 2.73
C ILE A 178 6.93 29.53 2.03
N ASN A 179 5.72 29.17 1.62
CA ASN A 179 4.84 30.06 0.86
C ASN A 179 3.83 30.83 1.72
N GLY A 180 3.74 30.53 3.03
CA GLY A 180 2.78 31.16 3.94
C GLY A 180 1.32 30.87 3.62
N ILE A 181 1.03 29.73 2.98
CA ILE A 181 -0.33 29.31 2.60
C ILE A 181 -0.83 28.18 3.50
N THR A 182 -2.15 28.02 3.62
CA THR A 182 -2.74 26.90 4.39
C THR A 182 -2.43 25.54 3.75
N ILE A 183 -2.42 24.47 4.55
CA ILE A 183 -2.15 23.10 4.07
C ILE A 183 -3.15 22.69 2.98
N GLU A 184 -4.42 23.06 3.12
CA GLU A 184 -5.46 22.79 2.13
C GLU A 184 -5.12 23.42 0.77
N ASN A 185 -4.66 24.67 0.76
CA ASN A 185 -4.30 25.38 -0.47
C ASN A 185 -3.03 24.83 -1.12
N VAL A 186 -2.15 24.16 -0.36
CA VAL A 186 -0.93 23.53 -0.92
C VAL A 186 -1.28 22.46 -1.95
N PHE A 187 -2.34 21.67 -1.73
CA PHE A 187 -2.73 20.61 -2.66
C PHE A 187 -3.20 21.15 -4.01
N SER A 188 -3.59 22.43 -4.09
CA SER A 188 -3.88 23.15 -5.35
C SER A 188 -2.69 23.92 -5.93
N SER A 189 -1.53 23.90 -5.28
CA SER A 189 -0.36 24.67 -5.71
C SER A 189 0.38 24.01 -6.89
N SER A 190 1.03 24.83 -7.72
CA SER A 190 1.80 24.36 -8.88
C SER A 190 2.97 23.44 -8.49
N LEU A 191 3.59 23.69 -7.33
CA LEU A 191 4.69 22.87 -6.83
C LEU A 191 4.23 21.48 -6.40
N MET A 192 3.08 21.39 -5.71
CA MET A 192 2.51 20.08 -5.35
C MET A 192 2.09 19.29 -6.59
N ASN A 193 1.44 19.95 -7.56
CA ASN A 193 1.09 19.34 -8.84
C ASN A 193 2.32 18.81 -9.59
N SER A 194 3.46 19.50 -9.51
CA SER A 194 4.72 19.04 -10.14
C SER A 194 5.22 17.73 -9.51
N ILE A 195 5.10 17.58 -8.19
CA ILE A 195 5.43 16.33 -7.49
C ILE A 195 4.44 15.22 -7.84
N GLU A 196 3.16 15.54 -7.92
CA GLU A 196 2.12 14.60 -8.32
C GLU A 196 2.38 14.03 -9.73
N ILE A 197 2.71 14.89 -10.69
CA ILE A 197 3.10 14.50 -12.06
C ILE A 197 4.33 13.58 -12.02
N LEU A 198 5.34 13.89 -11.20
CA LEU A 198 6.52 13.04 -11.06
C LEU A 198 6.16 11.64 -10.55
N PHE A 199 5.26 11.53 -9.57
CA PHE A 199 4.79 10.24 -9.09
C PHE A 199 3.92 9.50 -10.10
N LEU A 200 3.09 10.21 -10.86
CA LEU A 200 2.32 9.63 -11.97
C LEU A 200 3.24 9.01 -13.01
N VAL A 201 4.25 9.74 -13.49
CA VAL A 201 5.22 9.24 -14.47
C VAL A 201 5.98 8.03 -13.92
N SER A 202 6.45 8.12 -12.67
CA SER A 202 7.14 7.01 -11.99
C SER A 202 6.24 5.77 -11.83
N GLY A 203 4.95 5.97 -11.54
CA GLY A 203 3.95 4.91 -11.41
C GLY A 203 3.68 4.22 -12.74
N VAL A 204 3.45 4.99 -13.81
CA VAL A 204 3.28 4.45 -15.17
C VAL A 204 4.50 3.62 -15.58
N PHE A 205 5.71 4.16 -15.39
CA PHE A 205 6.94 3.43 -15.68
C PHE A 205 7.05 2.13 -14.88
N SER A 206 6.71 2.17 -13.59
CA SER A 206 6.72 1.00 -12.70
C SER A 206 5.73 -0.09 -13.14
N VAL A 207 4.54 0.29 -13.58
CA VAL A 207 3.53 -0.64 -14.12
C VAL A 207 4.02 -1.25 -15.44
N ILE A 208 4.56 -0.45 -16.36
CA ILE A 208 5.11 -0.92 -17.64
C ILE A 208 6.22 -1.95 -17.38
N LEU A 209 7.16 -1.65 -16.49
CA LEU A 209 8.25 -2.55 -16.15
C LEU A 209 7.73 -3.88 -15.56
N LEU A 210 6.69 -3.82 -14.73
CA LEU A 210 6.05 -5.00 -14.15
C LEU A 210 5.40 -5.86 -15.24
N LEU A 211 4.69 -5.25 -16.19
CA LEU A 211 4.06 -5.94 -17.31
C LEU A 211 5.11 -6.58 -18.23
N ILE A 212 6.16 -5.86 -18.62
CA ILE A 212 7.26 -6.39 -19.45
C ILE A 212 7.90 -7.60 -18.77
N THR A 213 8.22 -7.47 -17.48
CA THR A 213 8.82 -8.56 -16.70
C THR A 213 7.91 -9.79 -16.65
N TYR A 214 6.61 -9.57 -16.44
CA TYR A 214 5.60 -10.63 -16.44
C TYR A 214 5.55 -11.36 -17.79
N PHE A 215 5.43 -10.63 -18.91
CA PHE A 215 5.37 -11.24 -20.24
C PHE A 215 6.66 -11.97 -20.62
N ASN A 216 7.82 -11.40 -20.29
CA ASN A 216 9.11 -12.06 -20.52
C ASN A 216 9.23 -13.37 -19.73
N SER A 217 8.79 -13.38 -18.47
CA SER A 217 8.79 -14.61 -17.66
C SER A 217 7.91 -15.71 -18.25
N LYS A 218 6.74 -15.34 -18.80
CA LYS A 218 5.81 -16.26 -19.44
C LYS A 218 6.33 -16.80 -20.77
N ASN A 219 7.05 -15.98 -21.53
CA ASN A 219 7.66 -16.39 -22.79
C ASN A 219 8.85 -17.33 -22.55
N ASN A 220 9.69 -17.03 -21.56
CA ASN A 220 10.82 -17.89 -21.17
C ASN A 220 10.34 -19.24 -20.61
N ALA A 221 9.21 -19.28 -19.90
CA ALA A 221 8.60 -20.53 -19.43
C ALA A 221 8.00 -21.41 -20.56
N LYS A 222 7.78 -20.84 -21.75
CA LYS A 222 7.24 -21.54 -22.92
C LYS A 222 8.31 -22.09 -23.86
N LEU A 223 9.57 -21.67 -23.73
CA LEU A 223 10.67 -22.24 -24.49
C LEU A 223 11.15 -23.50 -23.74
N PRO A 224 10.89 -24.72 -24.23
CA PRO A 224 11.54 -25.89 -23.66
C PRO A 224 13.04 -25.72 -23.89
N ILE A 225 13.81 -25.91 -22.83
CA ILE A 225 15.28 -25.98 -22.89
C ILE A 225 15.61 -27.07 -23.92
N GLN A 226 16.18 -26.66 -25.07
CA GLN A 226 16.81 -27.58 -26.02
C GLN A 226 18.08 -28.16 -25.41
#